data_AF-A0ABD3IJ44-F1
#
_entry.id   AF-A0ABD3IJ44-F1
#
_cell.length_a   1.000
_cell.length_b   1.000
_cell.length_c   1.000
_cell.angle_alpha   90.00
_cell.angle_beta   90.00
_cell.angle_gamma   90.00
#
_symmetry.space_group_name_H-M   'P 1'
#
loop_
_entity.id
_entity.type
_entity.pdbx_description
1 polymer ?
#
loop_
_entity_poly.entity_id
_entity_poly.type
_entity_poly.pdbx_seq_one_letter_code
_entity_poly.pdbx_strand_id
1 'polypeptide(L)'
;MVGFKNRYMVMEVFLDPNRELGVDDPIILTQFNVSKAIRDSILVNFGECGLASSLGSFQGSIKACKKAALKCDELKFEQHKLVSGSRLSPEVVQQMHNCQEKIKILEH
;
A
#
# COMPACT_ATOMS: atom_id res chain seq x y z
N MET A 1 -14.13 -28.40 -14.21
CA MET A 1 -13.24 -27.98 -13.10
C MET A 1 -13.55 -26.52 -12.82
N VAL A 2 -14.07 -26.17 -11.64
CA VAL A 2 -14.41 -24.78 -11.29
C VAL A 2 -13.20 -24.16 -10.60
N GLY A 3 -12.68 -23.05 -11.14
CA GLY A 3 -11.52 -22.35 -10.57
C GLY A 3 -11.95 -21.19 -9.67
N PHE A 4 -11.28 -21.01 -8.54
CA PHE A 4 -11.44 -19.81 -7.72
C PHE A 4 -10.82 -18.61 -8.44
N LYS A 5 -11.60 -17.53 -8.58
CA LYS A 5 -11.14 -16.29 -9.20
C LYS A 5 -10.73 -15.30 -8.11
N ASN A 6 -9.42 -15.16 -7.90
CA ASN A 6 -8.87 -14.19 -6.96
C ASN A 6 -9.04 -12.77 -7.49
N ARG A 7 -9.40 -11.85 -6.58
CA ARG A 7 -9.38 -10.40 -6.82
C ARG A 7 -8.32 -9.79 -5.95
N TYR A 8 -7.62 -8.79 -6.48
CA TYR A 8 -6.53 -8.13 -5.78
C TYR A 8 -6.82 -6.63 -5.70
N MET A 9 -6.39 -6.00 -4.60
CA MET A 9 -6.55 -4.56 -4.34
C MET A 9 -5.16 -3.97 -4.01
N VAL A 10 -4.86 -2.82 -4.59
CA VAL A 10 -3.71 -1.98 -4.20
C VAL A 10 -4.28 -0.79 -3.44
N MET A 11 -3.74 -0.53 -2.25
CA MET A 11 -4.12 0.61 -1.42
C MET A 11 -2.88 1.46 -1.14
N GLU A 12 -3.06 2.78 -1.21
CA GLU A 12 -2.05 3.75 -0.79
C GLU A 12 -2.51 4.43 0.49
N VAL A 13 -1.58 4.63 1.41
CA VAL A 13 -1.84 5.29 2.69
C VAL A 13 -1.06 6.61 2.71
N PHE A 14 -1.79 7.72 2.78
CA PHE A 14 -1.21 9.05 2.92
C PHE A 14 -1.12 9.41 4.40
N LEU A 15 0.07 9.75 4.87
CA LEU A 15 0.31 10.26 6.20
C LEU A 15 0.50 11.78 6.09
N ASP A 16 -0.39 12.55 6.69
CA ASP A 16 -0.24 14.00 6.80
C ASP A 16 0.60 14.32 8.04
N PRO A 17 1.83 14.83 7.89
CA PRO A 17 2.69 15.18 9.02
C PRO A 17 2.19 16.43 9.77
N ASN A 18 1.24 17.18 9.21
CA ASN A 18 0.69 18.40 9.82
C ASN A 18 -0.62 18.15 10.57
N ARG A 19 -1.21 16.95 10.45
CA ARG A 19 -2.23 16.55 11.42
C ARG A 19 -1.54 16.46 12.76
N GLU A 20 -2.13 17.07 13.78
CA GLU A 20 -1.70 17.01 15.19
C GLU A 20 -1.67 15.55 15.68
N LEU A 21 -0.69 14.78 15.21
CA LEU A 21 -0.21 13.60 15.89
C LEU A 21 0.48 14.16 17.12
N GLY A 22 -0.19 14.02 18.27
CA GLY A 22 0.45 14.27 19.56
C GLY A 22 1.83 13.62 19.51
N VAL A 23 2.86 14.39 19.87
CA VAL A 23 4.30 14.08 19.70
C VAL A 23 4.69 12.69 20.24
N ASP A 24 3.82 12.06 21.02
CA ASP A 24 4.00 10.80 21.72
C ASP A 24 3.34 9.55 21.08
N ASP A 25 2.58 9.65 19.98
CA ASP A 25 1.96 8.45 19.34
C ASP A 25 2.39 8.24 17.87
N PRO A 26 3.52 7.54 17.62
CA PRO A 26 4.01 7.29 16.28
C PRO A 26 3.13 6.28 15.52
N ILE A 27 2.76 6.60 14.28
CA ILE A 27 2.10 5.64 13.38
C ILE A 27 3.12 4.59 12.90
N ILE A 28 3.09 3.41 13.51
CA ILE A 28 3.96 2.29 13.14
C ILE A 28 3.29 1.46 12.05
N LEU A 29 3.74 1.63 10.80
CA LEU A 29 3.27 0.85 9.65
C LEU A 29 4.03 -0.49 9.55
N THR A 30 3.37 -1.57 9.97
CA THR A 30 3.83 -2.95 9.77
C THR A 30 2.74 -3.78 9.09
N GLN A 31 3.13 -4.87 8.41
CA GLN A 31 2.16 -5.81 7.84
C GLN A 31 1.16 -6.30 8.90
N PHE A 32 1.62 -6.54 10.13
CA PHE A 32 0.78 -6.95 11.25
C PHE A 32 -0.23 -5.87 11.64
N ASN A 33 0.23 -4.64 11.90
CA ASN A 33 -0.63 -3.54 12.34
C ASN A 33 -1.69 -3.21 11.29
N VAL A 34 -1.31 -3.14 10.02
CA VAL A 34 -2.23 -2.87 8.91
C VAL A 34 -3.25 -4.00 8.76
N SER A 35 -2.80 -5.27 8.75
CA SER A 35 -3.71 -6.42 8.63
C SER A 35 -4.67 -6.53 9.80
N LYS A 36 -4.18 -6.25 11.02
CA LYS A 36 -5.01 -6.22 12.22
C LYS A 36 -6.07 -5.12 12.13
N ALA A 37 -5.68 -3.88 11.81
CA ALA A 37 -6.61 -2.77 11.67
C ALA A 37 -7.70 -3.03 10.62
N ILE A 38 -7.35 -3.64 9.48
CA ILE A 38 -8.33 -4.02 8.45
C ILE A 38 -9.30 -5.08 8.98
N ARG A 39 -8.79 -6.14 9.64
CA ARG A 39 -9.64 -7.19 10.22
C ARG A 39 -10.56 -6.66 11.31
N ASP A 40 -10.03 -5.84 12.22
CA ASP A 40 -10.80 -5.24 13.32
C ASP A 40 -11.90 -4.32 12.74
N SER A 41 -11.58 -3.54 11.70
CA SER A 41 -12.57 -2.72 10.99
C SER A 41 -13.67 -3.56 10.34
N ILE A 42 -13.33 -4.67 9.68
CA ILE A 42 -14.33 -5.58 9.10
C ILE A 42 -15.21 -6.20 10.19
N LEU A 43 -14.61 -6.62 11.31
CA LEU A 43 -15.34 -7.19 12.42
C LEU A 43 -16.36 -6.20 13.01
N VAL A 44 -15.94 -4.95 13.24
CA VAL A 44 -16.82 -3.90 13.79
C VAL A 44 -17.97 -3.58 12.84
N ASN A 45 -17.73 -3.55 11.53
CA ASN A 45 -18.72 -3.11 10.55
C ASN A 45 -19.60 -4.25 9.97
N PHE A 46 -19.09 -5.48 9.92
CA PHE A 46 -19.73 -6.62 9.24
C PHE A 46 -19.87 -7.86 10.13
N GLY A 47 -19.43 -7.80 11.39
CA GLY A 47 -19.50 -8.89 12.34
C GLY A 47 -18.62 -10.10 11.99
N GLU A 48 -18.78 -11.16 12.78
CA GLU A 48 -17.98 -12.39 12.65
C GLU A 48 -18.12 -13.07 11.28
N CYS A 49 -19.33 -13.07 10.71
CA CYS A 49 -19.58 -13.69 9.41
C CYS A 49 -18.89 -12.94 8.26
N GLY A 50 -18.88 -11.60 8.31
CA GLY A 50 -18.16 -10.77 7.35
C GLY A 50 -16.65 -10.94 7.47
N LEU A 51 -16.13 -10.97 8.70
CA LEU A 51 -14.72 -11.25 8.95
C LEU A 51 -14.33 -12.63 8.41
N ALA A 52 -15.04 -13.70 8.80
CA ALA A 52 -14.75 -15.07 8.39
C ALA A 52 -14.73 -15.24 6.86
N SER A 53 -15.67 -14.59 6.16
CA SER A 53 -15.74 -14.60 4.69
C SER A 53 -14.55 -13.90 4.02
N SER A 54 -13.91 -12.96 4.72
CA SER A 54 -12.77 -12.17 4.21
C SER A 54 -11.40 -12.79 4.53
N LEU A 55 -11.27 -13.61 5.57
CA LEU A 55 -9.97 -14.11 6.08
C LEU A 55 -9.13 -14.84 5.02
N GLY A 56 -9.75 -15.66 4.17
CA GLY A 56 -9.06 -16.38 3.09
C GLY A 56 -8.63 -15.50 1.91
N SER A 57 -9.12 -14.26 1.83
CA SER A 57 -8.85 -13.35 0.71
C SER A 57 -7.63 -12.46 0.90
N PHE A 58 -7.08 -12.38 2.12
CA PHE A 58 -5.90 -11.56 2.43
C PHE A 58 -4.56 -12.23 2.09
N GLN A 59 -4.59 -13.46 1.56
CA GLN A 59 -3.41 -14.25 1.23
C GLN A 59 -3.47 -14.62 -0.26
N GLY A 60 -2.70 -13.95 -1.12
CA GLY A 60 -2.76 -14.18 -2.57
C GLY A 60 -1.61 -13.53 -3.35
N SER A 61 -1.35 -14.00 -4.57
CA SER A 61 -0.15 -13.65 -5.33
C SER A 61 -0.27 -12.31 -6.10
N ILE A 62 0.76 -11.49 -5.92
CA ILE A 62 0.81 -10.05 -6.17
C ILE A 62 1.04 -9.69 -7.66
N LYS A 63 1.24 -10.67 -8.55
CA LYS A 63 1.79 -10.45 -9.91
C LYS A 63 1.03 -9.42 -10.75
N ALA A 64 -0.31 -9.45 -10.72
CA ALA A 64 -1.12 -8.47 -11.45
C ALA A 64 -1.13 -7.08 -10.76
N CYS A 65 -1.15 -7.05 -9.43
CA CYS A 65 -1.12 -5.81 -8.66
C CYS A 65 0.25 -5.11 -8.69
N LYS A 66 1.34 -5.87 -8.81
CA LYS A 66 2.70 -5.33 -8.94
C LYS A 66 2.82 -4.37 -10.12
N LYS A 67 2.36 -4.79 -11.30
CA LYS A 67 2.43 -3.96 -12.52
C LYS A 67 1.60 -2.67 -12.36
N ALA A 68 0.43 -2.78 -11.75
CA ALA A 68 -0.43 -1.62 -11.49
C ALA A 68 0.21 -0.65 -10.48
N ALA A 69 0.78 -1.18 -9.38
CA ALA A 69 1.47 -0.40 -8.36
C ALA A 69 2.69 0.33 -8.95
N LEU A 70 3.55 -0.37 -9.69
CA LEU A 70 4.72 0.23 -10.35
C LEU A 70 4.34 1.37 -11.30
N LYS A 71 3.33 1.14 -12.15
CA LYS A 71 2.85 2.15 -13.09
C LYS A 71 2.26 3.37 -12.37
N CYS A 72 1.54 3.15 -11.27
CA CYS A 72 0.96 4.23 -10.47
C CYS A 72 2.06 5.12 -9.86
N ASP A 73 3.08 4.49 -9.26
CA ASP A 73 4.20 5.19 -8.62
C ASP A 73 5.05 5.97 -9.64
N GLU A 74 5.31 5.39 -10.81
CA GLU A 74 6.02 6.07 -11.90
C GLU A 74 5.28 7.35 -12.34
N LEU A 75 3.96 7.26 -12.60
CA LEU A 75 3.16 8.40 -13.01
C LEU A 75 3.05 9.50 -11.95
N LYS A 76 2.94 9.13 -10.67
CA LYS A 76 2.94 10.10 -9.56
C LYS A 76 4.27 10.84 -9.46
N PHE A 77 5.38 10.14 -9.64
CA PHE A 77 6.70 10.77 -9.59
C PHE A 77 6.94 11.71 -10.77
N GLU A 78 6.50 11.32 -11.96
CA GLU A 78 6.53 12.23 -13.13
C GLU A 78 5.65 13.47 -12.91
N GLN A 79 4.44 13.31 -12.35
CA GLN A 79 3.64 14.47 -11.96
C GLN A 79 4.34 15.34 -10.91
N HIS A 80 4.98 14.73 -9.91
CA HIS A 80 5.70 15.46 -8.88
C HIS A 80 6.87 16.27 -9.46
N LYS A 81 7.60 15.74 -10.45
CA LYS A 81 8.62 16.48 -11.23
C LYS A 81 8.04 17.71 -11.93
N LEU A 82 6.86 17.55 -12.54
CA LEU A 82 6.21 18.64 -13.28
C LEU A 82 5.71 19.74 -12.34
N VAL A 83 5.14 19.38 -11.19
CA VAL A 83 4.56 20.32 -10.23
C VAL A 83 5.63 21.04 -9.39
N SER A 84 6.70 20.35 -9.00
CA SER A 84 7.76 20.92 -8.15
C SER A 84 8.77 21.79 -8.92
N GLY A 85 8.66 21.84 -10.26
CA GLY A 85 9.73 22.28 -11.15
C GLY A 85 10.95 21.34 -11.07
N SER A 86 11.92 21.50 -11.95
CA SER A 86 13.13 20.66 -12.06
C SER A 86 14.08 20.67 -10.84
N ARG A 87 13.64 21.13 -9.66
CA ARG A 87 14.40 21.22 -8.40
C ARG A 87 14.23 19.98 -7.51
N LEU A 88 14.30 18.78 -8.08
CA LEU A 88 14.40 17.57 -7.24
C LEU A 88 15.87 17.30 -6.93
N SER A 89 16.19 17.21 -5.64
CA SER A 89 17.50 16.75 -5.19
C SER A 89 17.77 15.34 -5.76
N PRO A 90 19.00 15.03 -6.19
CA PRO A 90 19.39 13.67 -6.58
C PRO A 90 19.02 12.61 -5.54
N GLU A 91 18.98 12.97 -4.25
CA GLU A 91 18.59 12.07 -3.15
C GLU A 91 17.13 11.62 -3.27
N VAL A 92 16.20 12.52 -3.64
CA VAL A 92 14.78 12.21 -3.77
C VAL A 92 14.55 11.26 -4.95
N VAL A 93 15.28 11.48 -6.04
CA VAL A 93 15.24 10.60 -7.22
C VAL A 93 15.77 9.20 -6.88
N GLN A 94 16.88 9.14 -6.13
CA GLN A 94 17.46 7.87 -5.69
C GLN A 94 16.53 7.13 -4.72
N GLN A 95 15.91 7.84 -3.79
CA GLN A 95 14.95 7.28 -2.85
C GLN A 95 13.74 6.68 -3.58
N MET A 96 13.22 7.38 -4.61
CA MET A 96 12.15 6.87 -5.45
C MET A 96 12.57 5.57 -6.17
N HIS A 97 13.76 5.56 -6.77
CA HIS A 97 14.28 4.36 -7.45
C HIS A 97 14.41 3.18 -6.47
N ASN A 98 14.89 3.43 -5.24
CA ASN A 98 14.98 2.40 -4.20
C ASN A 98 13.61 1.84 -3.80
N CYS A 99 12.56 2.69 -3.72
CA CYS A 99 11.19 2.23 -3.48
C CYS A 99 10.67 1.35 -4.62
N GLN A 100 10.92 1.72 -5.87
CA GLN A 100 10.55 0.92 -7.04
C GLN A 100 11.23 -0.46 -7.04
N GLU A 101 12.51 -0.53 -6.66
CA GLU A 101 13.22 -1.81 -6.53
C GLU A 101 12.60 -2.69 -5.43
N LYS A 102 12.17 -2.11 -4.30
CA LYS A 102 11.44 -2.87 -3.25
C LYS A 102 10.13 -3.47 -3.77
N ILE A 103 9.41 -2.78 -4.66
CA ILE A 103 8.20 -3.31 -5.29
C ILE A 103 8.54 -4.41 -6.30
N LYS A 104 9.68 -4.28 -7.01
CA LYS A 104 10.17 -5.30 -7.95
C LYS A 104 10.51 -6.64 -7.27
N ILE A 105 10.96 -6.63 -6.02
CA ILE A 105 11.33 -7.86 -5.30
C ILE A 105 10.17 -8.58 -4.60
N LEU A 106 8.94 -8.06 -4.64
CA LEU A 106 7.73 -8.70 -4.07
C LEU A 106 7.32 -10.02 -4.80
N GLU A 107 8.20 -10.59 -5.63
CA GLU A 107 7.98 -11.82 -6.42
C GLU A 107 8.94 -12.97 -6.02
N HIS A 108 9.24 -13.11 -4.72
CA HIS A 108 9.78 -14.36 -4.17
C HIS A 108 8.73 -15.10 -3.37
#